data_AF-A0AAW1BT00-F1
#
_entry.id   AF-A0AAW1BT00-F1
#
_cell.length_a   1.000
_cell.length_b   1.000
_cell.length_c   1.000
_cell.angle_alpha   90.00
_cell.angle_beta   90.00
_cell.angle_gamma   90.00
#
_symmetry.space_group_name_H-M   'P 1'
#
loop_
_entity.id
_entity.type
_entity.pdbx_description
1 polymer ?
#
loop_
_entity_poly.entity_id
_entity_poly.type
_entity_poly.pdbx_seq_one_letter_code
_entity_poly.pdbx_strand_id
1 'polypeptide(L)'
;MMEAFGLMDKEYASIKGIAMEPYIFLGTHTYTLYRDIQLTRKTSEVLPFGLPTEYTIAFLLRLLPESPREAFSIWQITDEDFQPLLSIILDPLKKSLVYFHRDHEADIEEVTFDHQEVKKIFYGSFHKVHVSVSHGWVRLYVDCKKIGEKILGKSETLSTAGFITLGKLTRTRGPRSGSAMVSFLISSLSTAFP
;
A
#
# COMPACT_ATOMS: atom_id res chain seq x y z
N MET A 1 -1.21 -0.83 11.37
CA MET A 1 -0.04 -0.54 10.51
C MET A 1 0.39 0.92 10.65
N MET A 2 -0.53 1.89 10.59
CA MET A 2 -0.23 3.32 10.75
C MET A 2 0.62 3.68 11.99
N GLU A 3 0.33 3.09 13.14
CA GLU A 3 1.10 3.25 14.39
C GLU A 3 2.59 2.92 14.21
N ALA A 4 2.93 1.84 13.49
CA ALA A 4 4.32 1.46 13.26
C ALA A 4 5.10 2.53 12.45
N PHE A 5 4.39 3.38 11.71
CA PHE A 5 4.95 4.52 10.99
C PHE A 5 4.93 5.84 11.79
N GLY A 6 4.52 5.82 13.06
CA GLY A 6 4.41 7.03 13.90
C GLY A 6 3.23 7.94 13.52
N LEU A 7 2.26 7.41 12.77
CA LEU A 7 1.04 8.14 12.38
C LEU A 7 0.01 8.07 13.51
N MET A 8 0.32 8.78 14.60
CA MET A 8 -0.53 8.93 15.79
C MET A 8 -0.61 10.40 16.19
N ASP A 9 -1.71 10.78 16.87
CA ASP A 9 -2.06 12.17 17.20
C ASP A 9 -0.94 13.00 17.83
N LYS A 10 -0.03 12.39 18.59
CA LYS A 10 1.07 13.09 19.30
C LYS A 10 2.43 12.96 18.61
N GLU A 11 2.61 11.98 17.72
CA GLU A 11 3.92 11.61 17.16
C GLU A 11 4.10 12.13 15.73
N TYR A 12 3.01 12.37 15.00
CA TYR A 12 3.06 12.81 13.59
C TYR A 12 3.80 14.14 13.40
N ALA A 13 3.74 15.05 14.38
CA ALA A 13 4.35 16.38 14.31
C ALA A 13 5.88 16.33 14.18
N SER A 14 6.50 15.22 14.57
CA SER A 14 7.93 14.98 14.39
C SER A 14 8.31 14.54 12.97
N ILE A 15 7.32 14.18 12.15
CA ILE A 15 7.52 13.64 10.80
C ILE A 15 7.29 14.76 9.77
N LYS A 16 8.40 15.23 9.17
CA LYS A 16 8.35 16.28 8.16
C LYS A 16 7.51 15.83 6.95
N GLY A 17 6.63 16.73 6.48
CA GLY A 17 5.81 16.52 5.27
C GLY A 17 4.66 15.54 5.45
N ILE A 18 4.16 15.41 6.68
CA ILE A 18 2.84 14.85 6.99
C ILE A 18 1.92 15.96 7.50
N ALA A 19 0.70 16.03 6.96
CA ALA A 19 -0.38 16.80 7.57
C ALA A 19 -1.37 15.86 8.24
N MET A 20 -1.87 16.28 9.41
CA MET A 20 -2.96 15.61 10.10
C MET A 20 -4.20 16.51 10.02
N GLU A 21 -5.29 15.98 9.49
CA GLU A 21 -6.57 16.70 9.35
C GLU A 21 -7.69 15.91 10.04
N PRO A 22 -8.56 16.58 10.84
CA PRO A 22 -9.69 15.92 11.47
C PRO A 22 -10.69 15.44 10.41
N TYR A 23 -11.08 14.17 10.50
CA TYR A 23 -12.13 13.58 9.69
C TYR A 23 -13.42 13.47 10.51
N ILE A 24 -14.19 14.55 10.43
CA ILE A 24 -15.38 14.82 11.25
C ILE A 24 -16.45 13.71 11.22
N PHE A 25 -16.52 12.92 10.16
CA PHE A 25 -17.53 11.86 10.02
C PHE A 25 -17.25 10.62 10.87
N LEU A 26 -15.98 10.34 11.20
CA LEU A 26 -15.59 9.16 11.99
C LEU A 26 -14.90 9.53 13.30
N GLY A 27 -14.84 10.83 13.65
CA GLY A 27 -14.19 11.29 14.88
C GLY A 27 -12.72 10.88 14.99
N THR A 28 -12.04 10.74 13.85
CA THR A 28 -10.66 10.29 13.74
C THR A 28 -9.88 11.25 12.83
N HIS A 29 -8.59 10.99 12.63
CA HIS A 29 -7.68 11.85 11.87
C HIS A 29 -7.24 11.19 10.57
N THR A 30 -7.15 11.99 9.52
CA THR A 30 -6.48 11.62 8.26
C THR A 30 -5.05 12.10 8.27
N TYR A 31 -4.16 11.29 7.72
CA TYR A 31 -2.75 11.57 7.59
C TYR A 31 -2.42 11.69 6.12
N THR A 32 -2.13 12.91 5.68
CA THR A 32 -1.74 13.21 4.31
C THR A 32 -0.23 13.17 4.20
N LEU A 33 0.27 12.21 3.41
CA LEU A 33 1.65 12.20 2.95
C LEU A 33 1.79 13.23 1.83
N TYR A 34 2.71 14.18 1.98
CA TYR A 34 3.08 15.10 0.91
C TYR A 34 4.11 14.49 -0.03
N ARG A 35 4.34 15.16 -1.17
CA ARG A 35 5.38 14.81 -2.12
C ARG A 35 6.75 14.74 -1.44
N ASP A 36 7.59 13.86 -1.96
CA ASP A 36 8.98 13.63 -1.55
C ASP A 36 9.15 13.09 -0.12
N ILE A 37 8.07 12.62 0.51
CA ILE A 37 8.09 11.91 1.79
C ILE A 37 7.78 10.44 1.59
N GLN A 38 8.76 9.60 1.92
CA GLN A 38 8.59 8.15 2.01
C GLN A 38 8.60 7.75 3.48
N LEU A 39 7.54 7.09 3.92
CA LEU A 39 7.54 6.48 5.24
C LEU A 39 8.09 5.08 5.12
N THR A 40 9.31 4.90 5.61
CA THR A 40 10.04 3.63 5.56
C THR A 40 10.32 3.13 6.96
N ARG A 41 9.98 1.86 7.22
CA ARG A 41 10.27 1.14 8.47
C ARG A 41 10.89 -0.21 8.14
N LYS A 42 11.67 -0.77 9.07
CA LYS A 42 12.17 -2.14 8.87
C LYS A 42 11.00 -3.10 8.84
N THR A 43 11.04 -4.10 7.97
CA THR A 43 9.98 -5.11 7.89
C THR A 43 9.82 -5.82 9.23
N SER A 44 10.92 -6.11 9.93
CA SER A 44 10.90 -6.68 11.29
C SER A 44 10.22 -5.81 12.36
N GLU A 45 10.16 -4.48 12.18
CA GLU A 45 9.49 -3.57 13.13
C GLU A 45 7.97 -3.56 12.94
N VAL A 46 7.51 -3.74 11.69
CA VAL A 46 6.08 -3.72 11.35
C VAL A 46 5.47 -5.12 11.39
N LEU A 47 6.24 -6.13 10.95
CA LEU A 47 5.87 -7.55 10.80
C LEU A 47 6.97 -8.42 11.43
N PRO A 48 7.06 -8.49 12.77
CA PRO A 48 8.14 -9.19 13.46
C PRO A 48 8.20 -10.69 13.15
N PHE A 49 7.07 -11.30 12.78
CA PHE A 49 6.95 -12.71 12.42
C PHE A 49 6.90 -12.95 10.89
N GLY A 50 7.18 -11.92 10.10
CA GLY A 50 7.05 -11.98 8.64
C GLY A 50 5.62 -11.80 8.14
N LEU A 51 5.49 -11.80 6.82
CA LEU A 51 4.20 -11.79 6.16
C LEU A 51 3.62 -13.21 6.18
N PRO A 52 2.38 -13.42 6.65
CA PRO A 52 1.73 -14.73 6.58
C PRO A 52 1.58 -15.19 5.12
N THR A 53 1.46 -16.50 4.89
CA THR A 53 1.18 -17.03 3.54
C THR A 53 -0.18 -16.60 3.01
N GLU A 54 -1.14 -16.39 3.91
CA GLU A 54 -2.46 -15.82 3.59
C GLU A 54 -2.72 -14.58 4.45
N TYR A 55 -3.00 -13.47 3.79
CA TYR A 55 -3.17 -12.19 4.46
C TYR A 55 -4.20 -11.33 3.76
N THR A 56 -4.71 -10.36 4.48
CA THR A 56 -5.50 -9.27 3.93
C THR A 56 -4.90 -7.96 4.37
N ILE A 57 -4.61 -7.11 3.39
CA ILE A 57 -4.18 -5.74 3.62
C ILE A 57 -5.27 -4.79 3.20
N ALA A 58 -5.56 -3.82 4.06
CA ALA A 58 -6.66 -2.88 3.88
C ALA A 58 -6.18 -1.45 4.08
N PHE A 59 -6.63 -0.56 3.19
CA PHE A 59 -6.41 0.87 3.25
C PHE A 59 -7.74 1.59 3.13
N LEU A 60 -7.95 2.59 3.97
CA LEU A 60 -8.92 3.64 3.69
C LEU A 60 -8.14 4.87 3.24
N LEU A 61 -8.18 5.14 1.93
CA LEU A 61 -7.32 6.13 1.29
C LEU A 61 -8.10 7.09 0.40
N ARG A 62 -7.52 8.27 0.17
CA ARG A 62 -7.98 9.28 -0.77
C ARG A 62 -6.79 9.79 -1.58
N LEU A 63 -6.91 9.74 -2.89
CA LEU A 63 -6.00 10.42 -3.82
C LEU A 63 -6.32 11.92 -3.85
N LEU A 64 -5.30 12.78 -3.77
CA LEU A 64 -5.48 14.21 -3.84
C LEU A 64 -5.31 14.71 -5.29
N PRO A 65 -5.94 15.84 -5.69
CA PRO A 65 -5.78 16.39 -7.04
C PRO A 65 -4.31 16.64 -7.44
N GLU A 66 -3.47 16.93 -6.45
CA GLU A 66 -2.05 17.20 -6.57
C GLU A 66 -1.19 15.92 -6.57
N SER A 67 -1.80 14.72 -6.46
CA SER A 67 -1.07 13.46 -6.60
C SER A 67 -0.43 13.37 -8.00
N PRO A 68 0.82 12.89 -8.10
CA PRO A 68 1.47 12.70 -9.39
C PRO A 68 0.67 11.72 -10.26
N ARG A 69 0.73 11.92 -11.57
CA ARG A 69 0.14 10.97 -12.55
C ARG A 69 0.96 9.70 -12.72
N GLU A 70 2.18 9.70 -12.21
CA GLU A 70 3.06 8.54 -12.18
C GLU A 70 2.51 7.46 -11.25
N ALA A 71 2.68 6.20 -11.63
CA ALA A 71 2.32 5.07 -10.79
C ALA A 71 3.15 5.07 -9.50
N PHE A 72 2.52 4.71 -8.40
CA PHE A 72 3.16 4.72 -7.09
C PHE A 72 2.59 3.61 -6.21
N SER A 73 3.46 3.06 -5.38
CA SER A 73 3.10 2.10 -4.37
C SER A 73 2.46 2.80 -3.17
N ILE A 74 1.23 2.40 -2.83
CA ILE A 74 0.64 2.81 -1.55
C ILE A 74 1.26 2.04 -0.38
N TRP A 75 1.76 0.83 -0.65
CA TRP A 75 2.45 -0.02 0.31
C TRP A 75 3.33 -1.03 -0.42
N GLN A 76 4.58 -1.12 0.01
CA GLN A 76 5.60 -1.96 -0.61
C GLN A 76 6.47 -2.64 0.45
N ILE A 77 6.81 -3.90 0.24
CA ILE A 77 7.91 -4.60 0.91
C ILE A 77 9.09 -4.71 -0.04
N THR A 78 10.28 -4.48 0.49
CA THR A 78 11.57 -4.60 -0.20
C THR A 78 12.51 -5.52 0.55
N ASP A 79 13.54 -6.02 -0.14
CA ASP A 79 14.73 -6.61 0.51
C ASP A 79 15.68 -5.53 1.08
N GLU A 80 16.84 -5.95 1.58
CA GLU A 80 17.86 -5.08 2.17
C GLU A 80 18.46 -4.09 1.15
N ASP A 81 18.43 -4.44 -0.14
CA ASP A 81 18.92 -3.65 -1.27
C ASP A 81 17.83 -2.74 -1.88
N PHE A 82 16.67 -2.62 -1.22
CA PHE A 82 15.49 -1.87 -1.69
C PHE A 82 14.89 -2.39 -3.01
N GLN A 83 15.13 -3.66 -3.36
CA GLN A 83 14.43 -4.30 -4.47
C GLN A 83 12.98 -4.61 -4.06
N PRO A 84 11.99 -4.29 -4.91
CA PRO A 84 10.60 -4.61 -4.63
C PRO A 84 10.40 -6.13 -4.62
N LEU A 85 9.88 -6.65 -3.51
CA LEU A 85 9.43 -8.03 -3.37
C LEU A 85 7.91 -8.12 -3.51
N LEU A 86 7.20 -7.16 -2.94
CA LEU A 86 5.74 -7.13 -2.92
C LEU A 86 5.26 -5.67 -2.91
N SER A 87 4.23 -5.34 -3.69
CA SER A 87 3.72 -3.97 -3.72
C SER A 87 2.26 -3.89 -4.16
N ILE A 88 1.51 -2.94 -3.58
CA ILE A 88 0.22 -2.50 -4.08
C ILE A 88 0.38 -1.13 -4.71
N ILE A 89 0.17 -1.06 -6.02
CA ILE A 89 0.47 0.09 -6.84
C ILE A 89 -0.84 0.68 -7.37
N LEU A 90 -0.98 1.99 -7.26
CA LEU A 90 -2.00 2.74 -7.98
C LEU A 90 -1.35 3.34 -9.23
N ASP A 91 -1.95 3.14 -10.40
CA ASP A 91 -1.56 3.79 -11.65
C ASP A 91 -2.63 4.82 -12.04
N PRO A 92 -2.43 6.12 -11.73
CA PRO A 92 -3.41 7.16 -12.04
C PRO A 92 -3.62 7.39 -13.53
N LEU A 93 -2.63 7.09 -14.37
CA LEU A 93 -2.72 7.25 -15.81
C LEU A 93 -3.64 6.18 -16.42
N LYS A 94 -3.45 4.92 -16.01
CA LYS A 94 -4.29 3.78 -16.45
C LYS A 94 -5.58 3.64 -15.64
N LYS A 95 -5.66 4.31 -14.48
CA LYS A 95 -6.74 4.20 -13.48
C LYS A 95 -6.94 2.74 -13.05
N SER A 96 -5.86 2.06 -12.75
CA SER A 96 -5.82 0.66 -12.34
C SER A 96 -5.06 0.47 -11.03
N LEU A 97 -5.37 -0.62 -10.34
CA LEU A 97 -4.61 -1.10 -9.19
C LEU A 97 -3.81 -2.32 -9.62
N VAL A 98 -2.53 -2.35 -9.29
CA VAL A 98 -1.64 -3.47 -9.59
C VAL A 98 -1.15 -4.08 -8.28
N TYR A 99 -1.32 -5.39 -8.16
CA TYR A 99 -0.63 -6.20 -7.17
C TYR A 99 0.63 -6.76 -7.82
N PHE A 100 1.79 -6.38 -7.30
CA PHE A 100 3.10 -6.81 -7.77
C PHE A 100 3.70 -7.77 -6.76
N HIS A 101 4.23 -8.89 -7.23
CA HIS A 101 4.99 -9.86 -6.47
C HIS A 101 6.23 -10.30 -7.27
N ARG A 102 7.35 -10.49 -6.59
CA ARG A 102 8.58 -11.06 -7.15
C ARG A 102 9.03 -12.21 -6.26
N ASP A 103 9.28 -13.36 -6.86
CA ASP A 103 9.83 -14.51 -6.14
C ASP A 103 11.37 -14.50 -6.09
N HIS A 104 11.94 -15.50 -5.40
CA HIS A 104 13.39 -15.64 -5.26
C HIS A 104 14.11 -16.11 -6.54
N GLU A 105 13.40 -16.71 -7.49
CA GLU A 105 13.91 -17.05 -8.82
C GLU A 105 13.89 -15.84 -9.78
N ALA A 106 13.42 -14.69 -9.27
CA ALA A 106 13.25 -13.41 -9.96
C ALA A 106 12.14 -13.39 -11.02
N ASP A 107 11.23 -14.35 -10.99
CA ASP A 107 10.00 -14.29 -11.77
C ASP A 107 9.09 -13.20 -11.16
N ILE A 108 8.62 -12.33 -12.06
CA ILE A 108 7.80 -11.17 -11.73
C ILE A 108 6.36 -11.51 -12.08
N GLU A 109 5.48 -11.44 -11.09
CA GLU A 109 4.04 -11.58 -11.26
C GLU A 109 3.33 -10.24 -10.98
N GLU A 110 2.64 -9.73 -12.00
CA GLU A 110 1.85 -8.50 -11.91
C GLU A 110 0.38 -8.76 -12.22
N VAL A 111 -0.47 -8.56 -11.21
CA VAL A 111 -1.92 -8.68 -11.35
C VAL A 111 -2.54 -7.28 -11.41
N THR A 112 -3.07 -6.93 -12.58
CA THR A 112 -3.77 -5.66 -12.79
C THR A 112 -5.29 -5.78 -12.65
N PHE A 113 -5.89 -4.91 -11.85
CA PHE A 113 -7.34 -4.68 -11.75
C PHE A 113 -7.70 -3.31 -12.34
N ASP A 114 -8.49 -3.31 -13.40
CA ASP A 114 -8.86 -2.14 -14.22
C ASP A 114 -10.38 -1.94 -14.38
N HIS A 115 -11.15 -2.56 -13.48
CA HIS A 115 -12.62 -2.54 -13.50
C HIS A 115 -13.16 -1.13 -13.25
N GLN A 116 -14.41 -0.85 -13.65
CA GLN A 116 -15.01 0.49 -13.52
C GLN A 116 -15.08 0.96 -12.06
N GLU A 117 -15.26 0.03 -11.13
CA GLU A 117 -15.25 0.28 -9.69
C GLU A 117 -13.87 0.75 -9.20
N VAL A 118 -12.79 0.22 -9.75
CA VAL A 118 -11.41 0.61 -9.39
C VAL A 118 -11.14 2.05 -9.81
N LYS A 119 -11.66 2.47 -10.97
CA LYS A 119 -11.48 3.84 -11.48
C LYS A 119 -12.00 4.90 -10.51
N LYS A 120 -12.95 4.55 -9.64
CA LYS A 120 -13.51 5.48 -8.63
C LYS A 120 -12.47 5.98 -7.63
N ILE A 121 -11.48 5.15 -7.31
CA ILE A 121 -10.36 5.47 -6.41
C ILE A 121 -9.62 6.75 -6.85
N PHE A 122 -9.62 7.05 -8.15
CA PHE A 122 -8.87 8.13 -8.78
C PHE A 122 -9.64 9.47 -8.90
N TYR A 123 -10.80 9.61 -8.27
CA TYR A 123 -11.64 10.81 -8.37
C TYR A 123 -11.77 11.62 -7.06
N GLY A 124 -10.86 11.46 -6.11
CA GLY A 124 -10.71 12.38 -4.97
C GLY A 124 -11.59 12.09 -3.75
N SER A 125 -12.41 11.04 -3.78
CA SER A 125 -13.14 10.53 -2.62
C SER A 125 -12.33 9.52 -1.81
N PHE A 126 -12.70 9.33 -0.55
CA PHE A 126 -12.16 8.21 0.25
C PHE A 126 -12.74 6.89 -0.25
N HIS A 127 -11.87 5.89 -0.41
CA HIS A 127 -12.24 4.54 -0.79
C HIS A 127 -11.56 3.51 0.12
N LYS A 128 -12.32 2.46 0.46
CA LYS A 128 -11.82 1.34 1.24
C LYS A 128 -11.33 0.25 0.29
N VAL A 129 -10.01 0.09 0.21
CA VAL A 129 -9.33 -0.85 -0.69
C VAL A 129 -8.81 -2.02 0.12
N HIS A 130 -9.26 -3.24 -0.15
CA HIS A 130 -8.72 -4.46 0.45
C HIS A 130 -8.11 -5.36 -0.61
N VAL A 131 -6.92 -5.86 -0.35
CA VAL A 131 -6.29 -6.93 -1.13
C VAL A 131 -6.18 -8.15 -0.22
N SER A 132 -6.89 -9.21 -0.58
CA SER A 132 -6.85 -10.50 0.11
C SER A 132 -6.06 -11.48 -0.74
N VAL A 133 -5.10 -12.16 -0.11
CA VAL A 133 -4.15 -13.07 -0.75
C VAL A 133 -4.24 -14.42 -0.06
N SER A 134 -4.28 -15.47 -0.87
CA SER A 134 -4.21 -16.87 -0.45
C SER A 134 -3.14 -17.59 -1.29
N HIS A 135 -2.94 -18.89 -1.07
CA HIS A 135 -1.88 -19.70 -1.68
C HIS A 135 -1.88 -19.74 -3.22
N GLY A 136 -2.97 -19.37 -3.88
CA GLY A 136 -3.06 -19.40 -5.35
C GLY A 136 -3.96 -18.34 -5.95
N TRP A 137 -4.33 -17.31 -5.19
CA TRP A 137 -5.13 -16.22 -5.72
C TRP A 137 -4.94 -14.90 -4.97
N VAL A 138 -5.22 -13.82 -5.68
CA VAL A 138 -5.41 -12.48 -5.12
C VAL A 138 -6.80 -11.96 -5.47
N ARG A 139 -7.50 -11.44 -4.46
CA ARG A 139 -8.81 -10.80 -4.59
C ARG A 139 -8.71 -9.33 -4.22
N LEU A 140 -9.31 -8.49 -5.06
CA LEU A 140 -9.49 -7.08 -4.78
C LEU A 140 -10.92 -6.81 -4.31
N TYR A 141 -11.05 -6.04 -3.24
CA TYR A 141 -12.31 -5.44 -2.81
C TYR A 141 -12.16 -3.92 -2.78
N VAL A 142 -13.19 -3.22 -3.27
CA VAL A 142 -13.29 -1.76 -3.19
C VAL A 142 -14.64 -1.41 -2.60
N ASP A 143 -14.65 -0.59 -1.56
CA ASP A 143 -15.85 -0.17 -0.81
C ASP A 143 -16.71 -1.37 -0.39
N CYS A 144 -16.05 -2.38 0.17
CA CYS A 144 -16.63 -3.65 0.64
C CYS A 144 -17.27 -4.54 -0.46
N LYS A 145 -17.00 -4.28 -1.74
CA LYS A 145 -17.47 -5.11 -2.87
C LYS A 145 -16.31 -5.87 -3.49
N LYS A 146 -16.49 -7.17 -3.74
CA LYS A 146 -15.53 -7.98 -4.49
C LYS A 146 -15.48 -7.45 -5.93
N ILE A 147 -14.31 -7.01 -6.36
CA ILE A 147 -14.08 -6.50 -7.71
C ILE A 147 -13.65 -7.62 -8.64
N GLY A 148 -12.70 -8.43 -8.20
CA GLY A 148 -12.16 -9.50 -9.03
C GLY A 148 -11.27 -10.43 -8.23
N GLU A 149 -10.92 -11.52 -8.89
CA GLU A 149 -10.03 -12.57 -8.40
C GLU A 149 -9.12 -12.97 -9.54
N LYS A 150 -7.83 -13.08 -9.27
CA LYS A 150 -6.86 -13.62 -10.22
C LYS A 150 -6.06 -14.72 -9.57
N ILE A 151 -5.77 -15.74 -10.35
CA ILE A 151 -4.87 -16.81 -9.93
C ILE A 151 -3.48 -16.21 -9.76
N LEU A 152 -2.81 -16.61 -8.69
CA LEU A 152 -1.40 -16.33 -8.45
C LEU A 152 -0.58 -17.60 -8.58
N GLY A 153 0.70 -17.43 -8.88
CA GLY A 153 1.71 -18.45 -8.60
C GLY A 153 1.79 -18.78 -7.11
N LYS A 154 2.66 -19.73 -6.78
CA LYS A 154 2.87 -20.12 -5.39
C LYS A 154 3.51 -18.94 -4.63
N SER A 155 2.83 -18.47 -3.59
CA SER A 155 3.35 -17.43 -2.69
C SER A 155 4.45 -17.98 -1.80
N GLU A 156 5.60 -17.30 -1.75
CA GLU A 156 6.74 -17.67 -0.92
C GLU A 156 6.82 -16.82 0.36
N THR A 157 7.61 -17.29 1.33
CA THR A 157 7.82 -16.55 2.57
C THR A 157 8.78 -15.40 2.33
N LEU A 158 8.30 -14.16 2.51
CA LEU A 158 9.14 -12.97 2.37
C LEU A 158 10.08 -12.79 3.57
N SER A 159 11.33 -12.44 3.30
CA SER A 159 12.31 -12.06 4.32
C SER A 159 11.88 -10.79 5.07
N THR A 160 12.13 -10.76 6.38
CA THR A 160 11.90 -9.60 7.25
C THR A 160 13.07 -8.63 7.31
N ALA A 161 14.16 -8.93 6.60
CA ALA A 161 15.41 -8.17 6.68
C ALA A 161 15.34 -6.79 6.01
N GLY A 162 14.47 -6.63 5.00
CA GLY A 162 14.34 -5.37 4.27
C GLY A 162 13.36 -4.38 4.90
N PHE A 163 12.63 -3.66 4.06
CA PHE A 163 11.83 -2.50 4.48
C PHE A 163 10.40 -2.50 3.95
N ILE A 164 9.49 -1.94 4.76
CA ILE A 164 8.15 -1.56 4.33
C ILE A 164 8.11 -0.06 4.07
N THR A 165 7.60 0.35 2.91
CA THR A 165 7.46 1.76 2.52
C THR A 165 6.03 2.10 2.11
N LEU A 166 5.55 3.29 2.49
CA LEU A 166 4.28 3.87 2.05
C LEU A 166 4.50 5.02 1.07
N GLY A 167 3.66 5.10 0.03
CA GLY A 167 3.56 6.25 -0.88
C GLY A 167 4.68 6.40 -1.92
N LYS A 168 5.51 5.37 -2.14
CA LYS A 168 6.71 5.42 -2.98
C LYS A 168 6.40 5.41 -4.49
N LEU A 169 7.00 6.32 -5.27
CA LEU A 169 6.92 6.29 -6.74
C LEU A 169 7.64 5.05 -7.31
N THR A 170 7.07 4.42 -8.34
CA THR A 170 7.61 3.15 -8.85
C THR A 170 8.83 3.30 -9.75
N ARG A 171 9.06 4.46 -10.39
CA ARG A 171 10.19 4.63 -11.33
C ARG A 171 11.54 4.79 -10.65
N THR A 172 11.56 5.12 -9.36
CA THR A 172 12.79 5.40 -8.62
C THR A 172 13.03 4.35 -7.55
N ARG A 173 14.26 3.83 -7.47
CA ARG A 173 14.68 2.81 -6.49
C ARG A 173 15.29 3.46 -5.24
N GLY A 174 15.37 2.69 -4.16
CA GLY A 174 16.03 3.12 -2.94
C GLY A 174 15.25 4.16 -2.11
N PRO A 175 15.85 4.64 -1.01
CA PRO A 175 15.21 5.53 -0.03
C PRO A 175 15.10 7.00 -0.49
N ARG A 176 15.70 7.34 -1.64
CA ARG A 176 15.63 8.69 -2.25
C ARG A 176 14.65 8.77 -3.42
N SER A 177 13.74 7.81 -3.50
CA SER A 177 12.68 7.81 -4.49
C SER A 177 11.65 8.91 -4.15
N GLY A 178 10.95 9.44 -5.15
CA GLY A 178 9.88 10.42 -4.91
C GLY A 178 8.66 9.76 -4.24
N SER A 179 7.71 10.56 -3.78
CA SER A 179 6.44 10.04 -3.24
C SER A 179 5.21 10.69 -3.86
N ALA A 180 4.10 9.95 -3.85
CA ALA A 180 2.82 10.49 -4.23
C ALA A 180 2.11 11.12 -3.03
N MET A 181 1.39 12.20 -3.29
CA MET A 181 0.51 12.77 -2.28
C MET A 181 -0.68 11.85 -2.07
N VAL A 182 -0.94 11.38 -0.85
CA VAL A 182 -2.05 10.47 -0.56
C VAL A 182 -2.48 10.63 0.89
N SER A 183 -3.79 10.71 1.13
CA SER A 183 -4.35 10.75 2.48
C SER A 183 -4.76 9.34 2.92
N PHE A 184 -4.23 8.88 4.05
CA PHE A 184 -4.64 7.65 4.71
C PHE A 184 -5.49 7.96 5.95
N LEU A 185 -6.61 7.26 6.13
CA LEU A 185 -7.36 7.31 7.39
C LEU A 185 -6.99 6.15 8.31
N ILE A 186 -7.00 4.92 7.76
CA ILE A 186 -6.66 3.68 8.48
C ILE A 186 -5.89 2.77 7.52
N SER A 187 -4.89 2.06 8.05
CA SER A 187 -4.31 0.90 7.38
C SER A 187 -4.11 -0.28 8.34
N SER A 188 -4.50 -1.47 7.88
CA SER A 188 -4.37 -2.72 8.63
C SER A 188 -3.84 -3.83 7.74
N LEU A 189 -3.13 -4.76 8.37
CA LEU A 189 -2.76 -6.05 7.80
C LEU A 189 -3.21 -7.10 8.81
N SER A 190 -3.96 -8.09 8.35
CA SER A 190 -4.40 -9.22 9.16
C SER A 190 -4.08 -10.52 8.44
N THR A 191 -3.93 -11.62 9.20
CA THR A 191 -4.03 -12.95 8.61
C THR A 191 -5.39 -13.10 7.94
N ALA A 192 -5.43 -13.73 6.76
CA ALA A 192 -6.72 -14.08 6.17
C ALA A 192 -7.38 -15.09 7.12
N PHE A 193 -8.59 -14.78 7.60
CA PHE A 193 -9.41 -15.80 8.25
C PHE A 193 -10.07 -16.64 7.14
N PRO A 194 -10.11 -17.97 7.28
CA PRO A 194 -10.75 -18.86 6.31
C PRO A 194 -12.25 -18.58 6.13
#